data_AF-A0A431LP60-F1
#
_entry.id   AF-A0A431LP60-F1
#
_cell.length_a   1.000
_cell.length_b   1.000
_cell.length_c   1.000
_cell.angle_alpha   90.00
_cell.angle_beta   90.00
_cell.angle_gamma   90.00
#
_symmetry.space_group_name_H-M   'P 1'
#
loop_
_entity.id
_entity.type
_entity.pdbx_description
1 polymer ?
#
loop_
_entity_poly.entity_id
_entity_poly.type
_entity_poly.pdbx_seq_one_letter_code
_entity_poly.pdbx_strand_id
1 'polypeptide(L)'
;MQKLKTVETELVDVAKRFLKTASDPFSGVINFLHERPDHTSMPGYLINGILLDCFGSQEDIPGLIRILSSHVKEICRHANVIDIINEHASAEKWGTFVIKQKERIKFEIGRERGLMALKNIQGLVGVEHGIELPLEKILVEPPKLIVTVRMGLLHPQRVVDI
;
A
#
# COMPACT_ATOMS: atom_id res chain seq x y z
N MET A 1 -9.10 -28.10 8.47
CA MET A 1 -9.30 -27.39 7.18
C MET A 1 -10.52 -26.47 7.16
N GLN A 2 -11.70 -26.85 7.68
CA GLN A 2 -12.88 -25.95 7.68
C GLN A 2 -12.67 -24.62 8.44
N LYS A 3 -12.08 -24.64 9.64
CA LYS A 3 -11.85 -23.41 10.44
C LYS A 3 -10.95 -22.37 9.75
N LEU A 4 -9.92 -22.79 9.01
CA LEU A 4 -9.03 -21.88 8.29
C LEU A 4 -9.78 -21.16 7.17
N LYS A 5 -10.54 -21.90 6.35
CA LYS A 5 -11.36 -21.31 5.29
C LYS A 5 -12.39 -20.33 5.82
N THR A 6 -12.95 -20.58 7.01
CA THR A 6 -13.89 -19.64 7.64
C THR A 6 -13.22 -18.33 8.01
N VAL A 7 -12.04 -18.37 8.64
CA VAL A 7 -11.27 -17.17 8.99
C VAL A 7 -10.85 -16.38 7.76
N GLU A 8 -10.40 -17.06 6.70
CA GLU A 8 -10.06 -16.41 5.42
C GLU A 8 -11.27 -15.72 4.80
N THR A 9 -12.44 -16.36 4.82
CA THR A 9 -13.69 -15.78 4.31
C THR A 9 -14.11 -14.55 5.11
N GLU A 10 -14.03 -14.62 6.45
CA GLU A 10 -14.33 -13.49 7.33
C GLU A 10 -13.40 -12.31 7.08
N LEU A 11 -12.10 -12.55 6.86
CA LEU A 11 -11.13 -11.51 6.52
C LEU A 11 -11.46 -10.83 5.19
N VAL A 12 -11.83 -11.61 4.17
CA VAL A 12 -12.26 -11.09 2.86
C VAL A 12 -13.51 -10.22 3.03
N ASP A 13 -14.50 -10.66 3.80
CA ASP A 13 -15.73 -9.89 4.04
C ASP A 13 -15.45 -8.57 4.77
N VAL A 14 -14.53 -8.57 5.74
CA VAL A 14 -14.07 -7.35 6.42
C VAL A 14 -13.38 -6.41 5.43
N ALA A 15 -12.44 -6.92 4.62
CA ALA A 15 -11.75 -6.11 3.62
C ALA A 15 -12.72 -5.48 2.60
N LYS A 16 -13.69 -6.25 2.11
CA LYS A 16 -14.76 -5.76 1.22
C LYS A 16 -15.59 -4.65 1.84
N ARG A 17 -15.85 -4.69 3.15
CA ARG A 17 -16.57 -3.60 3.85
C ARG A 17 -15.75 -2.32 3.84
N PHE A 18 -14.47 -2.38 4.18
CA PHE A 18 -13.59 -1.21 4.16
C PHE A 18 -13.55 -0.55 2.79
N LEU A 19 -13.37 -1.34 1.73
CA LEU A 19 -13.36 -0.86 0.35
C LEU A 19 -14.68 -0.20 -0.06
N LYS A 20 -15.83 -0.80 0.29
CA LYS A 20 -17.15 -0.23 -0.02
C LYS A 20 -17.43 1.10 0.69
N THR A 21 -16.85 1.31 1.88
CA THR A 21 -17.07 2.52 2.68
C THR A 21 -16.05 3.63 2.44
N ALA A 22 -14.94 3.32 1.77
CA ALA A 22 -13.87 4.28 1.53
C ALA A 22 -14.21 5.22 0.37
N SER A 23 -13.70 6.45 0.45
CA SER A 23 -13.78 7.45 -0.62
C SER A 23 -12.96 7.07 -1.85
N ASP A 24 -11.97 6.20 -1.68
CA ASP A 24 -11.09 5.69 -2.72
C ASP A 24 -10.56 4.29 -2.33
N PRO A 25 -10.21 3.44 -3.32
CA PRO A 25 -9.77 2.07 -3.05
C PRO A 25 -8.49 1.98 -2.20
N PHE A 26 -7.56 2.92 -2.36
CA PHE A 26 -6.29 2.91 -1.64
C PHE A 26 -6.52 3.13 -0.15
N SER A 27 -7.31 4.15 0.20
CA SER A 27 -7.75 4.39 1.58
C SER A 27 -8.48 3.18 2.16
N GLY A 28 -9.29 2.48 1.36
CA GLY A 28 -9.95 1.25 1.80
C GLY A 28 -8.97 0.15 2.20
N VAL A 29 -7.96 -0.13 1.36
CA VAL A 29 -6.92 -1.14 1.67
C VAL A 29 -6.08 -0.72 2.89
N ILE A 30 -5.64 0.53 2.94
CA ILE A 30 -4.82 1.00 4.06
C ILE A 30 -5.62 0.99 5.37
N ASN A 31 -6.88 1.41 5.38
CA ASN A 31 -7.74 1.32 6.56
C ASN A 31 -7.95 -0.14 6.98
N PHE A 32 -8.18 -1.05 6.03
CA PHE A 32 -8.27 -2.47 6.33
C PHE A 32 -7.00 -2.97 7.03
N LEU A 33 -5.81 -2.66 6.50
CA LEU A 33 -4.54 -3.05 7.10
C LEU A 33 -4.33 -2.43 8.48
N HIS A 34 -4.74 -1.16 8.64
CA HIS A 34 -4.59 -0.40 9.87
C HIS A 34 -5.55 -0.85 10.98
N GLU A 35 -6.74 -1.36 10.67
CA GLU A 35 -7.74 -1.73 11.68
C GLU A 35 -7.60 -3.19 12.15
N ARG A 36 -6.74 -4.00 11.51
CA ARG A 36 -6.41 -5.37 11.98
C ARG A 36 -5.79 -5.34 13.37
N PRO A 37 -5.98 -6.34 14.25
CA PRO A 37 -5.39 -6.30 15.60
C PRO A 37 -3.88 -6.05 15.59
N ASP A 38 -3.39 -5.31 16.60
CA ASP A 38 -1.97 -4.98 16.69
C ASP A 38 -1.10 -6.24 16.85
N HIS A 39 0.14 -6.18 16.38
CA HIS A 39 1.10 -7.29 16.36
C HIS A 39 0.64 -8.53 15.57
N THR A 40 -0.34 -8.38 14.68
CA THR A 40 -0.76 -9.46 13.79
C THR A 40 -0.03 -9.43 12.46
N SER A 41 0.43 -10.62 12.06
CA SER A 41 0.96 -10.89 10.74
C SER A 41 -0.17 -11.34 9.79
N MET A 42 -0.03 -10.96 8.52
CA MET A 42 -0.83 -11.49 7.42
C MET A 42 0.08 -12.00 6.31
N PRO A 43 0.02 -13.30 5.96
CA PRO A 43 0.73 -13.83 4.80
C PRO A 43 0.33 -13.13 3.49
N GLY A 44 1.30 -12.92 2.61
CA GLY A 44 1.07 -12.21 1.35
C GLY A 44 0.09 -12.90 0.40
N TYR A 45 0.02 -14.23 0.42
CA TYR A 45 -0.98 -14.97 -0.38
C TYR A 45 -2.42 -14.62 0.02
N LEU A 46 -2.68 -14.31 1.30
CA LEU A 46 -4.01 -13.87 1.76
C LEU A 46 -4.32 -12.48 1.25
N ILE A 47 -3.36 -11.55 1.31
CA ILE A 47 -3.53 -10.21 0.75
C ILE A 47 -3.83 -10.28 -0.74
N ASN A 48 -3.07 -11.07 -1.49
CA ASN A 48 -3.29 -11.24 -2.92
C ASN A 48 -4.70 -11.82 -3.19
N GLY A 49 -5.14 -12.83 -2.43
CA GLY A 49 -6.50 -13.37 -2.52
C GLY A 49 -7.58 -12.31 -2.23
N ILE A 50 -7.42 -11.53 -1.17
CA ILE A 50 -8.33 -10.43 -0.82
C ILE A 50 -8.41 -9.40 -1.95
N LEU A 51 -7.28 -8.98 -2.50
CA LEU A 51 -7.24 -7.98 -3.56
C LEU A 51 -7.92 -8.51 -4.84
N LEU A 52 -7.63 -9.74 -5.24
CA LEU A 52 -8.29 -10.37 -6.39
C LEU A 52 -9.80 -10.50 -6.18
N ASP A 53 -10.25 -10.89 -4.98
CA ASP A 53 -11.68 -10.99 -4.65
C ASP A 53 -12.40 -9.63 -4.61
N CYS A 54 -11.66 -8.55 -4.41
CA CYS A 54 -12.21 -7.20 -4.32
C CYS A 54 -12.20 -6.47 -5.67
N PHE A 55 -11.16 -6.66 -6.48
CA PHE A 55 -10.94 -5.94 -7.73
C PHE A 55 -11.22 -6.81 -8.97
N GLY A 56 -11.33 -8.13 -8.82
CA GLY A 56 -11.64 -9.08 -9.90
C GLY A 56 -10.40 -9.66 -10.55
N SER A 57 -9.47 -8.82 -11.01
CA SER A 57 -8.20 -9.25 -11.63
C SER A 57 -7.01 -8.44 -11.14
N GLN A 58 -5.78 -8.90 -11.41
CA GLN A 58 -4.57 -8.13 -11.07
C GLN A 58 -4.46 -6.81 -11.85
N GLU A 59 -5.04 -6.75 -13.06
CA GLU A 59 -5.01 -5.56 -13.91
C GLU A 59 -5.92 -4.46 -13.37
N ASP A 60 -6.99 -4.85 -12.67
CA ASP A 60 -7.97 -3.95 -12.05
C ASP A 60 -7.50 -3.40 -10.69
N ILE A 61 -6.41 -3.93 -10.13
CA ILE A 61 -5.84 -3.43 -8.87
C ILE A 61 -5.15 -2.07 -9.13
N PRO A 62 -5.52 -1.00 -8.40
CA PRO A 62 -4.89 0.31 -8.51
C PRO A 62 -3.37 0.25 -8.38
N GLY A 63 -2.67 1.10 -9.15
CA GLY A 63 -1.21 1.04 -9.32
C GLY A 63 -0.43 1.00 -8.01
N LEU A 64 -0.67 1.94 -7.09
CA LEU A 64 0.06 1.93 -5.81
C LEU A 64 -0.27 0.69 -4.94
N ILE A 65 -1.52 0.22 -4.96
CA ILE A 65 -1.91 -0.99 -4.21
C ILE A 65 -1.16 -2.19 -4.79
N ARG A 66 -1.11 -2.30 -6.12
CA ARG A 66 -0.36 -3.36 -6.80
C ARG A 66 1.11 -3.33 -6.42
N ILE A 67 1.74 -2.15 -6.47
CA ILE A 67 3.14 -1.95 -6.04
C ILE A 67 3.32 -2.51 -4.63
N LEU A 68 2.58 -2.00 -3.64
CA LEU A 68 2.74 -2.40 -2.24
C LEU A 68 2.39 -3.87 -1.94
N SER A 69 1.61 -4.52 -2.81
CA SER A 69 1.16 -5.91 -2.64
C SER A 69 1.94 -6.92 -3.49
N SER A 70 2.80 -6.43 -4.40
CA SER A 70 3.63 -7.27 -5.25
C SER A 70 4.70 -8.00 -4.45
N HIS A 71 4.87 -9.29 -4.73
CA HIS A 71 5.91 -10.12 -4.10
C HIS A 71 5.91 -10.10 -2.57
N VAL A 72 4.77 -9.78 -1.94
CA VAL A 72 4.67 -9.74 -0.49
C VAL A 72 4.78 -11.15 0.06
N LYS A 73 5.70 -11.35 0.99
CA LYS A 73 5.77 -12.53 1.83
C LYS A 73 4.81 -12.38 3.01
N GLU A 74 4.82 -11.22 3.66
CA GLU A 74 4.10 -10.99 4.91
C GLU A 74 3.87 -9.49 5.17
N ILE A 75 2.73 -9.13 5.79
CA ILE A 75 2.43 -7.78 6.28
C ILE A 75 2.16 -7.81 7.78
N CYS A 76 3.01 -7.13 8.53
CA CYS A 76 2.90 -6.97 9.98
C CYS A 76 2.37 -5.57 10.33
N ARG A 77 1.49 -5.51 11.33
CA ARG A 77 1.05 -4.26 11.95
C ARG A 77 1.76 -4.07 13.30
N HIS A 78 2.26 -2.87 13.55
CA HIS A 78 2.79 -2.43 14.85
C HIS A 78 2.27 -1.03 15.18
N ALA A 79 1.28 -0.92 16.06
CA ALA A 79 0.55 0.32 16.35
C ALA A 79 -0.01 0.98 15.07
N ASN A 80 0.55 2.12 14.66
CA ASN A 80 0.20 2.80 13.41
C ASN A 80 1.19 2.55 12.27
N VAL A 81 2.17 1.67 12.46
CA VAL A 81 3.15 1.28 11.45
C VAL A 81 2.68 0.01 10.72
N ILE A 82 2.79 0.03 9.40
CA ILE A 82 2.72 -1.16 8.56
C ILE A 82 4.13 -1.52 8.10
N ASP A 83 4.47 -2.79 8.25
CA ASP A 83 5.75 -3.39 7.87
C ASP A 83 5.49 -4.49 6.85
N ILE A 84 5.85 -4.23 5.60
CA ILE A 84 5.67 -5.16 4.48
C ILE A 84 7.03 -5.82 4.22
N ILE A 85 7.04 -7.14 4.28
CA ILE A 85 8.20 -7.97 3.99
C ILE A 85 7.96 -8.61 2.63
N ASN A 86 8.80 -8.29 1.66
CA ASN A 86 8.77 -8.83 0.32
C ASN A 86 9.66 -10.07 0.22
N GLU A 87 9.37 -10.94 -0.75
CA GLU A 87 10.20 -12.09 -1.09
C GLU A 87 11.55 -11.66 -1.68
N HIS A 88 11.55 -10.57 -2.45
CA HIS A 88 12.74 -9.97 -3.06
C HIS A 88 12.48 -8.49 -3.35
N ALA A 89 13.56 -7.72 -3.55
CA ALA A 89 13.45 -6.36 -4.07
C ALA A 89 12.89 -6.37 -5.51
N SER A 90 12.01 -5.44 -5.83
CA SER A 90 11.35 -5.36 -7.13
C SER A 90 11.31 -3.92 -7.64
N ALA A 91 10.95 -3.75 -8.91
CA ALA A 91 10.75 -2.44 -9.51
C ALA A 91 9.48 -2.48 -10.37
N GLU A 92 8.56 -1.57 -10.11
CA GLU A 92 7.29 -1.49 -10.83
C GLU A 92 7.12 -0.14 -11.50
N LYS A 93 6.61 -0.16 -12.73
CA LYS A 93 6.24 1.06 -13.43
C LYS A 93 4.94 1.60 -12.85
N TRP A 94 4.92 2.89 -12.57
CA TRP A 94 3.75 3.60 -12.11
C TRP A 94 3.57 4.92 -12.86
N GLY A 95 2.64 4.93 -13.82
CA GLY A 95 2.52 6.03 -14.77
C GLY A 95 3.83 6.27 -15.52
N THR A 96 4.41 7.46 -15.36
CA THR A 96 5.70 7.87 -15.95
C THR A 96 6.91 7.53 -15.08
N PHE A 97 6.71 6.98 -13.89
CA PHE A 97 7.74 6.72 -12.91
C PHE A 97 8.02 5.22 -12.78
N VAL A 98 9.15 4.89 -12.16
CA VAL A 98 9.40 3.54 -11.65
C VAL A 98 9.55 3.62 -10.14
N ILE A 99 8.82 2.79 -9.40
CA ILE A 99 8.96 2.62 -7.97
C ILE A 99 9.76 1.35 -7.70
N LYS A 100 10.94 1.51 -7.11
CA LYS A 100 11.76 0.43 -6.58
C LYS A 100 11.33 0.13 -5.15
N GLN A 101 11.09 -1.15 -4.90
CA GLN A 101 10.69 -1.70 -3.62
C GLN A 101 11.85 -2.51 -3.06
N LYS A 102 12.26 -2.21 -1.83
CA LYS A 102 13.22 -3.03 -1.10
C LYS A 102 12.54 -4.26 -0.51
N GLU A 103 13.33 -5.20 -0.02
CA GLU A 103 12.84 -6.41 0.67
C GLU A 103 11.97 -6.11 1.89
N ARG A 104 12.13 -4.91 2.49
CA ARG A 104 11.31 -4.47 3.62
C ARG A 104 10.89 -3.03 3.42
N ILE A 105 9.58 -2.82 3.47
CA ILE A 105 8.94 -1.50 3.38
C ILE A 105 8.28 -1.21 4.72
N LYS A 106 8.45 0.01 5.22
CA LYS A 106 7.77 0.47 6.44
C LYS A 106 7.15 1.83 6.22
N PHE A 107 5.98 2.05 6.78
CA PHE A 107 5.39 3.39 6.81
C PHE A 107 4.43 3.55 7.98
N GLU A 108 4.34 4.78 8.47
CA GLU A 108 3.37 5.19 9.48
C GLU A 108 2.10 5.69 8.82
N ILE A 109 0.96 5.18 9.27
CA ILE A 109 -0.37 5.65 8.89
C ILE A 109 -0.76 6.78 9.83
N GLY A 110 -1.25 7.87 9.25
CA GLY A 110 -1.81 8.99 9.99
C GLY A 110 -2.77 9.81 9.15
N ARG A 111 -3.15 10.98 9.68
CA ARG A 111 -3.95 11.97 8.95
C ARG A 111 -3.25 13.32 8.85
N GLU A 112 -3.42 14.01 7.73
CA GLU A 112 -3.00 15.39 7.53
C GLU A 112 -4.15 16.18 6.91
N ARG A 113 -4.57 17.26 7.59
CA ARG A 113 -5.69 18.12 7.11
C ARG A 113 -6.96 17.32 6.78
N GLY A 114 -7.22 16.24 7.54
CA GLY A 114 -8.36 15.35 7.35
C GLY A 114 -8.15 14.22 6.35
N LEU A 115 -7.09 14.25 5.55
CA LEU A 115 -6.75 13.25 4.53
C LEU A 115 -5.86 12.14 5.08
N MET A 116 -5.92 10.94 4.49
CA MET A 116 -5.01 9.84 4.82
C MET A 116 -3.59 10.16 4.35
N ALA A 117 -2.61 9.92 5.22
CA ALA A 117 -1.19 10.11 4.90
C ALA A 117 -0.37 8.91 5.36
N LEU A 118 0.51 8.42 4.48
CA LEU A 118 1.60 7.51 4.84
C LEU A 118 2.88 8.32 4.99
N LYS A 119 3.54 8.23 6.14
CA LYS A 119 4.74 9.00 6.51
C LYS A 119 5.87 8.09 6.93
N ASN A 120 7.06 8.67 7.11
CA ASN A 120 8.26 7.96 7.56
C ASN A 120 8.52 6.70 6.72
N ILE A 121 8.29 6.82 5.42
CA ILE A 121 8.34 5.71 4.48
C ILE A 121 9.80 5.25 4.34
N GLN A 122 10.01 3.95 4.51
CA GLN A 122 11.29 3.27 4.31
C GLN A 122 11.09 2.16 3.28
N GLY A 123 12.11 1.89 2.46
CA GLY A 123 12.08 0.78 1.51
C GLY A 123 11.38 1.06 0.18
N LEU A 124 10.86 2.28 -0.03
CA LEU A 124 10.32 2.72 -1.32
C LEU A 124 11.18 3.84 -1.91
N VAL A 125 11.56 3.68 -3.17
CA VAL A 125 12.42 4.61 -3.91
C VAL A 125 11.77 4.90 -5.27
N GLY A 126 11.63 6.18 -5.60
CA GLY A 126 11.16 6.64 -6.90
C GLY A 126 12.33 6.82 -7.84
N VAL A 127 12.15 6.42 -9.09
CA VAL A 127 13.11 6.63 -10.16
C VAL A 127 12.51 7.61 -11.17
N GLU A 128 13.18 8.74 -11.35
CA GLU A 128 12.83 9.75 -12.33
C GLU A 128 14.09 10.13 -13.12
N HIS A 129 14.03 10.03 -14.45
CA HIS A 129 15.18 10.29 -15.35
C HIS A 129 16.48 9.55 -14.97
N GLY A 130 16.38 8.35 -14.38
CA GLY A 130 17.52 7.55 -13.93
C GLY A 130 18.07 7.91 -12.56
N ILE A 131 17.48 8.88 -11.86
CA ILE A 131 17.85 9.28 -10.50
C ILE A 131 16.96 8.56 -9.50
N GLU A 132 17.56 7.91 -8.49
CA GLU A 132 16.88 7.19 -7.41
C GLU A 132 16.72 8.05 -6.16
N LEU A 133 15.49 8.19 -5.66
CA LEU A 133 15.17 9.09 -4.56
C LEU A 133 14.18 8.46 -3.58
N PRO A 134 14.34 8.67 -2.27
CA PRO A 134 13.43 8.11 -1.29
C PRO A 134 12.03 8.75 -1.40
N LEU A 135 11.00 7.93 -1.27
CA LEU A 135 9.64 8.43 -1.05
C LEU A 135 9.53 8.84 0.41
N GLU A 136 9.14 10.09 0.69
CA GLU A 136 9.02 10.56 2.08
C GLU A 136 7.58 10.52 2.58
N LYS A 137 6.61 10.80 1.69
CA LYS A 137 5.19 10.86 2.05
C LYS A 137 4.28 10.50 0.89
N ILE A 138 3.23 9.77 1.19
CA ILE A 138 2.10 9.51 0.30
C ILE A 138 0.88 10.15 0.93
N LEU A 139 0.24 11.08 0.22
CA LEU A 139 -0.99 11.74 0.66
C LEU A 139 -2.12 11.30 -0.26
N VAL A 140 -3.21 10.80 0.32
CA VAL A 140 -4.35 10.30 -0.44
C VAL A 140 -5.42 11.40 -0.46
N GLU A 141 -5.62 12.04 -1.62
CA GLU A 141 -6.61 13.10 -1.81
C GLU A 141 -7.69 12.63 -2.80
N PRO A 142 -8.82 12.07 -2.35
CA PRO A 142 -9.79 11.46 -3.25
C PRO A 142 -10.22 12.39 -4.40
N PRO A 143 -10.31 11.89 -5.66
CA PRO A 143 -10.05 10.52 -6.10
C PRO A 143 -8.56 10.24 -6.41
N LYS A 144 -7.68 11.23 -6.21
CA LYS A 144 -6.29 11.24 -6.66
C LYS A 144 -5.32 10.92 -5.53
N LEU A 145 -4.51 9.90 -5.73
CA LEU A 145 -3.37 9.67 -4.86
C LEU A 145 -2.25 10.64 -5.24
N ILE A 146 -1.74 11.40 -4.26
CA ILE A 146 -0.62 12.32 -4.44
C ILE A 146 0.60 11.80 -3.72
N VAL A 147 1.60 11.38 -4.48
CA VAL A 147 2.91 11.04 -3.89
C VAL A 147 3.77 12.28 -3.84
N THR A 148 4.38 12.49 -2.67
CA THR A 148 5.33 13.56 -2.42
C THR A 148 6.72 12.93 -2.35
N VAL A 149 7.49 13.08 -3.42
CA VAL A 149 8.90 12.71 -3.44
C VAL A 149 9.71 13.94 -3.05
N ARG A 150 10.57 13.84 -2.03
CA ARG A 150 11.47 14.93 -1.68
C ARG A 150 12.83 14.68 -2.32
N MET A 151 13.20 15.58 -3.22
CA MET A 151 14.47 15.54 -3.94
C MET A 151 15.37 16.69 -3.48
N GLY A 152 15.75 16.75 -2.19
CA GLY A 152 16.67 17.79 -1.69
C GLY A 152 16.22 19.22 -2.04
N LEU A 153 16.97 19.90 -2.92
CA LEU A 153 16.74 21.28 -3.39
C LEU A 153 15.63 21.43 -4.46
N LEU A 154 15.08 20.35 -5.00
CA LEU A 154 14.00 20.39 -5.98
C LEU A 154 12.62 20.38 -5.30
N HIS A 155 11.67 21.12 -5.87
CA HIS A 155 10.30 21.20 -5.38
C HIS A 155 9.66 19.80 -5.30
N PRO A 156 8.79 19.53 -4.31
CA PRO A 156 8.10 18.26 -4.21
C PRO A 156 7.35 17.96 -5.50
N GLN A 157 7.70 16.85 -6.15
CA GLN A 157 6.98 16.38 -7.33
C GLN A 157 5.70 15.70 -6.88
N ARG A 158 4.56 16.16 -7.41
CA ARG A 158 3.24 15.53 -7.20
C ARG A 158 3.01 14.53 -8.32
N VAL A 159 2.98 13.25 -7.97
CA VAL A 159 2.49 12.21 -8.89
C VAL A 159 1.00 12.01 -8.62
N VAL A 160 0.17 12.10 -9.67
CA VAL A 160 -1.28 11.88 -9.60
C VAL A 160 -1.59 10.48 -10.12
N ASP A 161 -2.17 9.63 -9.28
CA ASP A 161 -2.71 8.33 -9.70
C ASP A 161 -4.18 8.49 -10.17
N ILE A 162 -4.56 7.73 -11.20
CA ILE A 162 -5.93 7.64 -11.76
C ILE A 162 -6.38 6.19 -11.66
#